data_AF-A0A846E8V6-F1
#
_entry.id   AF-A0A846E8V6-F1
#
_cell.length_a   1.000
_cell.length_b   1.000
_cell.length_c   1.000
_cell.angle_alpha   90.00
_cell.angle_beta   90.00
_cell.angle_gamma   90.00
#
_symmetry.space_group_name_H-M   'P 1'
#
loop_
_entity.id
_entity.type
_entity.pdbx_description
1 polymer ?
#
loop_
_entity_poly.entity_id
_entity_poly.type
_entity_poly.pdbx_seq_one_letter_code
_entity_poly.pdbx_strand_id
1 'polypeptide(L)'
;LKVPMATFKGAQNPETESFRQFPSYVQQNLDPTKHRKVALFCTGGIRCEKATSYMLAQGFEEVYHLKGGILKYLEEVPPQESLWEGECFVFDQRVAVQHGLELGTHEMCANCGHPISEEDKASPQYEAGICCPFCFAELTPEKRARQEARQKQRAFQHRHNSSEFNP
;
A
#
# COMPACT_ATOMS: atom_id res chain seq x y z
N LEU A 1 5.34 2.35 2.72
CA LEU A 1 4.19 3.00 3.41
C LEU A 1 4.43 2.80 4.90
N LYS A 2 4.27 3.86 5.71
CA LYS A 2 4.65 3.90 7.14
C LYS A 2 3.85 2.93 8.04
N VAL A 3 2.76 2.35 7.54
CA VAL A 3 1.98 1.30 8.23
C VAL A 3 1.61 0.25 7.19
N PRO A 4 1.86 -1.05 7.43
CA PRO A 4 1.38 -2.11 6.56
C PRO A 4 -0.13 -2.26 6.78
N MET A 5 -0.92 -1.93 5.75
CA MET A 5 -2.38 -2.16 5.76
C MET A 5 -2.74 -3.63 5.66
N ALA A 6 -1.80 -4.43 5.20
CA ALA A 6 -2.00 -5.84 4.91
C ALA A 6 -0.66 -6.54 4.78
N THR A 7 -0.65 -7.83 5.11
CA THR A 7 0.53 -8.67 5.01
C THR A 7 0.14 -10.15 5.05
N PHE A 8 1.08 -11.03 4.76
CA PHE A 8 0.92 -12.44 5.10
C PHE A 8 1.10 -12.67 6.59
N LYS A 9 0.29 -13.56 7.16
CA LYS A 9 0.44 -14.00 8.55
C LYS A 9 1.86 -14.47 8.84
N GLY A 10 2.48 -13.90 9.87
CA GLY A 10 3.85 -14.22 10.29
C GLY A 10 4.96 -13.58 9.46
N ALA A 11 4.62 -12.74 8.48
CA ALA A 11 5.63 -11.99 7.73
C ALA A 11 6.28 -10.88 8.57
N GLN A 12 7.55 -10.63 8.30
CA GLN A 12 8.32 -9.55 8.94
C GLN A 12 8.28 -8.29 8.06
N ASN A 13 7.98 -7.15 8.67
CA ASN A 13 8.03 -5.86 7.99
C ASN A 13 9.46 -5.29 8.11
N PRO A 14 10.16 -5.02 6.99
CA PRO A 14 11.50 -4.42 7.03
C PRO A 14 11.50 -2.93 7.39
N GLU A 15 10.33 -2.32 7.59
CA GLU A 15 10.13 -0.90 7.97
C GLU A 15 10.84 0.11 7.06
N THR A 16 11.09 -0.27 5.80
CA THR A 16 11.70 0.60 4.79
C THR A 16 10.67 1.55 4.17
N GLU A 17 11.06 2.82 4.00
CA GLU A 17 10.25 3.82 3.28
C GLU A 17 10.35 3.66 1.77
N SER A 18 11.49 3.18 1.26
CA SER A 18 11.70 2.92 -0.15
C SER A 18 12.49 1.63 -0.40
N PHE A 19 12.28 1.01 -1.56
CA PHE A 19 13.01 -0.21 -1.95
C PHE A 19 14.53 0.01 -2.04
N ARG A 20 15.00 1.24 -2.22
CA ARG A 20 16.45 1.55 -2.23
C ARG A 20 17.12 1.30 -0.88
N GLN A 21 16.36 1.25 0.21
CA GLN A 21 16.86 0.96 1.56
C GLN A 21 16.97 -0.55 1.83
N PHE A 22 16.37 -1.40 0.98
CA PHE A 22 16.37 -2.85 1.18
C PHE A 22 17.78 -3.46 1.30
N PRO A 23 18.77 -3.09 0.47
CA PRO A 23 20.14 -3.58 0.65
C PRO A 23 20.71 -3.32 2.05
N SER A 24 20.49 -2.11 2.57
CA SER A 24 20.93 -1.71 3.91
C SER A 24 20.22 -2.51 4.99
N TYR A 25 18.91 -2.75 4.85
CA TYR A 25 18.13 -3.58 5.77
C TYR A 25 18.70 -4.99 5.86
N VAL A 26 18.96 -5.64 4.72
CA VAL A 26 19.51 -7.00 4.66
C VAL A 26 20.86 -7.06 5.38
N GLN A 27 21.77 -6.11 5.10
CA GLN A 27 23.11 -6.09 5.71
C GLN A 27 23.08 -5.89 7.23
N GLN A 28 22.12 -5.12 7.74
CA GLN A 28 22.05 -4.77 9.16
C GLN A 28 21.27 -5.80 9.99
N ASN A 29 20.30 -6.49 9.39
CA ASN A 29 19.31 -7.27 10.14
C ASN A 29 19.33 -8.76 9.79
N LEU A 30 19.83 -9.13 8.61
CA LEU A 30 19.82 -10.51 8.15
C LEU A 30 21.23 -11.07 8.05
N ASP A 31 21.33 -12.34 8.43
CA ASP A 31 22.56 -13.12 8.44
C ASP A 31 22.33 -14.38 7.58
N PRO A 32 23.06 -14.58 6.48
CA PRO A 32 22.90 -15.74 5.60
C PRO A 32 23.05 -17.10 6.31
N THR A 33 23.83 -17.17 7.38
CA THR A 33 24.06 -18.42 8.13
C THR A 33 22.90 -18.78 9.05
N LYS A 34 22.18 -17.76 9.54
CA LYS A 34 21.00 -17.94 10.41
C LYS A 34 19.69 -17.98 9.62
N HIS A 35 19.60 -17.17 8.57
CA HIS A 35 18.40 -17.00 7.74
C HIS A 35 18.55 -17.80 6.45
N ARG A 36 18.61 -19.11 6.58
CA ARG A 36 18.88 -20.02 5.45
C ARG A 36 17.77 -20.01 4.39
N LYS A 37 16.51 -19.87 4.84
CA LYS A 37 15.32 -19.82 3.99
C LYS A 37 14.63 -18.48 4.13
N VAL A 38 14.56 -17.72 3.03
CA VAL A 38 13.88 -16.42 2.97
C VAL A 38 12.84 -16.44 1.87
N ALA A 39 11.60 -16.11 2.22
CA ALA A 39 10.52 -15.93 1.25
C ALA A 39 10.14 -14.45 1.17
N LEU A 40 10.08 -13.91 -0.03
CA LEU A 40 9.80 -12.50 -0.30
C LEU A 40 8.48 -12.35 -1.07
N PHE A 41 7.73 -11.29 -0.79
CA PHE A 41 6.53 -10.96 -1.54
C PHE A 41 6.38 -9.45 -1.69
N CYS A 42 5.73 -9.04 -2.78
CA CYS A 42 5.31 -7.67 -3.02
C CYS A 42 4.10 -7.70 -3.97
N THR A 43 3.43 -6.56 -4.16
CA THR A 43 2.16 -6.46 -4.91
C THR A 43 2.17 -7.25 -6.22
N GLY A 44 3.13 -7.01 -7.12
CA GLY A 44 3.20 -7.64 -8.45
C GLY A 44 4.51 -8.38 -8.75
N GLY A 45 5.29 -8.77 -7.74
CA GLY A 45 6.50 -9.60 -7.92
C GLY A 45 7.81 -8.87 -8.29
N ILE A 46 7.78 -7.81 -9.11
CA ILE A 46 9.00 -7.15 -9.66
C ILE A 46 10.06 -6.77 -8.61
N ARG A 47 9.66 -6.22 -7.46
CA ARG A 47 10.63 -5.86 -6.39
C ARG A 47 11.28 -7.10 -5.79
N CYS A 48 10.52 -8.19 -5.67
CA CYS A 48 11.00 -9.43 -5.10
C CYS A 48 11.94 -10.17 -6.04
N GLU A 49 11.72 -10.12 -7.36
CA GLU A 49 12.70 -10.66 -8.33
C GLU A 49 14.08 -10.02 -8.13
N LYS A 50 14.12 -8.68 -8.04
CA LYS A 50 15.36 -7.93 -7.79
C LYS A 50 15.95 -8.25 -6.41
N ALA A 51 15.10 -8.31 -5.38
CA ALA A 51 15.53 -8.60 -4.01
C ALA A 51 16.10 -10.02 -3.87
N THR A 52 15.47 -11.01 -4.50
CA THR A 52 15.95 -12.39 -4.54
C THR A 52 17.34 -12.45 -5.18
N SER A 53 17.53 -11.87 -6.37
CA SER A 53 18.84 -11.85 -7.01
C SER A 53 19.91 -11.16 -6.16
N TYR A 54 19.56 -10.05 -5.51
CA TYR A 54 20.47 -9.37 -4.59
C TYR A 54 20.85 -10.26 -3.39
N MET A 55 19.89 -10.86 -2.70
CA MET A 55 20.17 -11.68 -1.51
C MET A 55 20.98 -12.94 -1.84
N LEU A 56 20.70 -13.60 -2.97
CA LEU A 56 21.52 -14.71 -3.45
C LEU A 56 22.98 -14.26 -3.66
N ALA A 57 23.19 -13.09 -4.25
CA ALA A 57 24.53 -12.52 -4.41
C ALA A 57 25.21 -12.13 -3.09
N GLN A 58 24.44 -11.94 -2.00
CA GLN A 58 24.96 -11.73 -0.64
C GLN A 58 25.22 -13.05 0.11
N GLY A 59 25.08 -14.20 -0.54
CA GLY A 59 25.41 -15.51 0.03
C GLY A 59 24.27 -16.21 0.77
N PHE A 60 23.03 -15.73 0.64
CA PHE A 60 21.86 -16.48 1.13
C PHE A 60 21.64 -17.72 0.25
N GLU A 61 21.41 -18.87 0.88
CA GLU A 61 21.34 -20.17 0.19
C GLU A 61 19.99 -20.37 -0.51
N GLU A 62 18.88 -20.16 0.21
CA GLU A 62 17.54 -20.43 -0.30
C GLU A 62 16.65 -19.18 -0.21
N VAL A 63 16.63 -18.40 -1.29
CA VAL A 63 15.78 -17.21 -1.40
C VAL A 63 14.69 -17.43 -2.45
N TYR A 64 13.45 -17.39 -1.99
CA TYR A 64 12.25 -17.58 -2.80
C TYR A 64 11.46 -16.27 -2.89
N HIS A 65 10.68 -16.10 -3.94
CA HIS A 65 9.68 -15.05 -4.01
C HIS A 65 8.34 -15.58 -4.50
N LEU A 66 7.26 -14.93 -4.07
CA LEU A 66 5.92 -15.19 -4.53
C LEU A 66 5.79 -14.84 -6.02
N LYS A 67 5.70 -15.86 -6.87
CA LYS A 67 5.59 -15.71 -8.32
C LYS A 67 4.29 -14.99 -8.68
N GLY A 68 4.38 -13.90 -9.44
CA GLY A 68 3.22 -13.05 -9.76
C GLY A 68 2.79 -12.10 -8.62
N GLY A 69 3.43 -12.18 -7.46
CA GLY A 69 3.15 -11.32 -6.32
C GLY A 69 1.80 -11.58 -5.65
N ILE A 70 1.42 -10.65 -4.79
CA ILE A 70 0.20 -10.73 -3.96
C ILE A 70 -1.05 -10.72 -4.85
N LEU A 71 -1.06 -9.95 -5.94
CA LEU A 71 -2.24 -9.88 -6.83
C LEU A 71 -2.57 -11.27 -7.40
N LYS A 72 -1.57 -11.98 -7.91
CA LYS A 72 -1.76 -13.33 -8.42
C LYS A 72 -2.23 -14.30 -7.33
N TYR A 73 -1.69 -14.16 -6.11
CA TYR A 73 -2.12 -14.95 -4.97
C TYR A 73 -3.60 -14.73 -4.63
N LEU A 74 -4.06 -13.48 -4.60
CA LEU A 74 -5.46 -13.12 -4.33
C LEU A 74 -6.43 -13.54 -5.45
N GLU A 75 -5.91 -13.75 -6.65
CA GLU A 75 -6.67 -14.26 -7.80
C GLU A 75 -6.83 -15.79 -7.75
N GLU A 76 -5.76 -16.51 -7.40
CA GLU A 76 -5.71 -17.98 -7.53
C GLU A 76 -6.04 -18.74 -6.24
N VAL A 77 -5.76 -18.16 -5.06
CA VAL A 77 -5.91 -18.86 -3.78
C VAL A 77 -7.26 -18.54 -3.15
N PRO A 78 -8.10 -19.54 -2.83
CA PRO A 78 -9.38 -19.32 -2.16
C PRO A 78 -9.21 -18.63 -0.80
N PRO A 79 -10.14 -17.73 -0.40
CA PRO A 79 -10.06 -17.02 0.89
C PRO A 79 -9.95 -17.95 2.11
N GLN A 80 -10.53 -19.14 2.05
CA GLN A 80 -10.54 -20.11 3.15
C GLN A 80 -9.17 -20.75 3.39
N GLU A 81 -8.30 -20.74 2.38
CA GLU A 81 -6.93 -21.28 2.42
C GLU A 81 -5.87 -20.17 2.51
N SER A 82 -6.32 -18.91 2.52
CA SER A 82 -5.47 -17.74 2.46
C SER A 82 -4.75 -17.46 3.78
N LEU A 83 -3.46 -17.13 3.68
CA LEU A 83 -2.67 -16.55 4.77
C LEU A 83 -2.56 -15.02 4.70
N TRP A 84 -3.16 -14.41 3.67
CA TRP A 84 -3.21 -12.96 3.50
C TRP A 84 -4.22 -12.33 4.46
N GLU A 85 -3.79 -11.27 5.15
CA GLU A 85 -4.59 -10.50 6.10
C GLU A 85 -4.64 -9.04 5.64
N GLY A 86 -5.84 -8.47 5.51
CA GLY A 86 -6.09 -7.08 5.07
C GLY A 86 -6.29 -6.92 3.56
N GLU A 87 -6.18 -5.67 3.08
CA GLU A 87 -6.36 -5.33 1.66
C GLU A 87 -5.03 -5.00 0.96
N CYS A 88 -4.83 -5.52 -0.25
CA CYS A 88 -3.60 -5.30 -0.99
C CYS A 88 -3.57 -3.93 -1.66
N PHE A 89 -2.62 -3.09 -1.25
CA PHE A 89 -2.40 -1.79 -1.88
C PHE A 89 -2.01 -1.91 -3.37
N VAL A 90 -2.69 -1.13 -4.21
CA VAL A 90 -2.40 -0.97 -5.63
C VAL A 90 -2.19 0.51 -5.98
N PHE A 91 -1.29 0.75 -6.92
CA PHE A 91 -0.87 2.10 -7.33
C PHE A 91 -1.77 2.66 -8.45
N ASP A 92 -3.08 2.54 -8.30
CA ASP A 92 -4.07 3.07 -9.24
C ASP A 92 -5.32 3.58 -8.50
N GLN A 93 -6.38 3.91 -9.25
CA GLN A 93 -7.60 4.52 -8.69
C GLN A 93 -8.34 3.61 -7.70
N ARG A 94 -8.10 2.30 -7.73
CA ARG A 94 -8.73 1.35 -6.81
C ARG A 94 -8.20 1.45 -5.39
N VAL A 95 -6.97 1.98 -5.22
CA VAL A 95 -6.26 2.12 -3.93
C VAL A 95 -5.89 0.78 -3.29
N ALA A 96 -6.86 -0.11 -3.07
CA ALA A 96 -6.65 -1.44 -2.56
C ALA A 96 -7.58 -2.46 -3.22
N VAL A 97 -7.18 -3.73 -3.17
CA VAL A 97 -7.98 -4.86 -3.64
C VAL A 97 -8.00 -5.99 -2.62
N GLN A 98 -9.08 -6.77 -2.64
CA GLN A 98 -9.29 -7.95 -1.82
C GLN A 98 -9.12 -9.24 -2.64
N HIS A 99 -9.44 -10.38 -2.04
CA HIS A 99 -9.54 -11.66 -2.74
C HIS A 99 -10.48 -11.57 -3.95
N GLY A 100 -10.13 -12.29 -5.02
CA GLY A 100 -10.80 -12.15 -6.31
C GLY A 100 -10.44 -10.88 -7.07
N LEU A 101 -9.46 -10.09 -6.60
CA LEU A 101 -9.10 -8.77 -7.13
C LEU A 101 -10.24 -7.74 -7.09
N GLU A 102 -11.23 -7.98 -6.23
CA GLU A 102 -12.35 -7.08 -5.99
C GLU A 102 -11.89 -5.78 -5.34
N LEU A 103 -12.65 -4.71 -5.56
CA LEU A 103 -12.35 -3.39 -5.01
C LEU A 103 -12.34 -3.44 -3.48
N GLY A 104 -11.27 -2.94 -2.87
CA GLY A 104 -11.16 -2.77 -1.42
C GLY A 104 -11.97 -1.59 -0.88
N THR A 105 -11.89 -1.42 0.43
CA THR A 105 -12.57 -0.34 1.17
C THR A 105 -11.68 0.88 1.39
N HIS A 106 -10.36 0.74 1.21
CA HIS A 106 -9.45 1.86 1.44
C HIS A 106 -9.64 2.97 0.40
N GLU A 107 -9.60 4.21 0.88
CA GLU A 107 -9.58 5.39 0.01
C GLU A 107 -8.24 6.11 0.10
N MET A 108 -7.90 6.91 -0.91
CA MET A 108 -6.68 7.70 -0.89
C MET A 108 -6.93 9.03 -0.18
N CYS A 109 -6.19 9.32 0.89
CA CYS A 109 -6.25 10.64 1.52
C CYS A 109 -5.85 11.74 0.52
N ALA A 110 -6.73 12.73 0.31
CA ALA A 110 -6.51 13.81 -0.64
C ALA A 110 -5.28 14.68 -0.34
N ASN A 111 -4.81 14.70 0.91
CA ASN A 111 -3.68 15.54 1.32
C ASN A 111 -2.33 14.85 1.26
N CYS A 112 -2.20 13.70 1.91
CA CYS A 112 -0.92 13.02 2.06
C CYS A 112 -0.76 11.82 1.14
N GLY A 113 -1.83 11.37 0.46
CA GLY A 113 -1.79 10.15 -0.35
C GLY A 113 -1.57 8.87 0.47
N HIS A 114 -1.88 8.91 1.77
CA HIS A 114 -1.96 7.68 2.56
C HIS A 114 -3.30 7.01 2.26
N PRO A 115 -3.33 5.70 2.00
CA PRO A 115 -4.59 4.98 1.96
C PRO A 115 -5.20 4.95 3.36
N ILE A 116 -6.51 5.10 3.48
CA ILE A 116 -7.22 5.20 4.76
C ILE A 116 -8.37 4.20 4.79
N SER A 117 -8.48 3.47 5.90
CA SER A 117 -9.57 2.55 6.18
C SER A 117 -10.82 3.27 6.67
N GLU A 118 -11.94 2.56 6.79
CA GLU A 118 -13.15 3.10 7.45
C GLU A 118 -12.90 3.46 8.93
N GLU A 119 -12.05 2.72 9.62
CA GLU A 119 -11.68 3.02 11.01
C GLU A 119 -10.90 4.35 11.10
N ASP A 120 -9.97 4.59 10.16
CA ASP A 120 -9.26 5.86 10.07
C ASP A 120 -10.20 7.04 9.81
N LYS A 121 -11.26 6.82 9.01
CA LYS A 121 -12.29 7.84 8.73
C LYS A 121 -13.18 8.13 9.94
N ALA A 122 -13.30 7.20 10.90
CA ALA A 122 -14.06 7.41 12.12
C ALA A 122 -13.31 8.26 13.18
N SER A 123 -12.02 8.51 12.97
CA SER A 123 -11.20 9.32 13.88
C SER A 123 -11.62 10.79 13.90
N PRO A 124 -11.55 11.48 15.06
CA PRO A 124 -11.77 12.94 15.13
C PRO A 124 -10.70 13.75 14.39
N GLN A 125 -9.60 13.11 13.97
CA GLN A 125 -8.53 13.71 13.17
C GLN A 125 -8.73 13.54 11.66
N TYR A 126 -9.86 12.98 11.25
CA TYR A 126 -10.25 12.86 9.85
C TYR A 126 -11.17 14.01 9.44
N GLU A 127 -10.89 14.60 8.28
CA GLU A 127 -11.77 15.56 7.63
C GLU A 127 -11.80 15.26 6.13
N ALA A 128 -12.98 14.91 5.62
CA ALA A 128 -13.15 14.40 4.28
C ALA A 128 -12.55 15.33 3.22
N GLY A 129 -11.64 14.76 2.43
CA GLY A 129 -10.91 15.47 1.38
C GLY A 129 -9.94 16.56 1.87
N ILE A 130 -9.70 16.71 3.18
CA ILE A 130 -8.78 17.70 3.75
C ILE A 130 -7.61 17.02 4.45
N CYS A 131 -7.85 16.07 5.34
CA CYS A 131 -6.79 15.37 6.07
C CYS A 131 -7.25 14.04 6.65
N CYS A 132 -6.28 13.22 7.05
CA CYS A 132 -6.50 11.98 7.79
C CYS A 132 -5.67 11.96 9.07
N PRO A 133 -5.88 10.97 9.96
CA PRO A 133 -5.14 10.86 11.22
C PRO A 133 -3.62 10.86 11.04
N PHE A 134 -3.13 10.26 9.96
CA PHE A 134 -1.70 10.17 9.66
C PHE A 134 -1.03 11.49 9.26
N CYS A 135 -1.81 12.49 8.83
CA CYS A 135 -1.26 13.79 8.42
C CYS A 135 -1.85 14.98 9.18
N PHE A 136 -2.77 14.74 10.10
CA PHE A 136 -3.45 15.79 10.86
C PHE A 136 -2.47 16.70 11.60
N ALA A 137 -1.48 16.11 12.28
CA ALA A 137 -0.46 16.85 13.02
C ALA A 137 0.43 17.74 12.13
N GLU A 138 0.54 17.43 10.84
CA GLU A 138 1.35 18.17 9.87
C GLU A 138 0.51 19.11 8.98
N LEU A 139 -0.79 19.26 9.27
CA LEU A 139 -1.70 20.07 8.49
C LEU A 139 -1.50 21.56 8.79
N THR A 140 -0.81 22.26 7.88
CA THR A 140 -0.66 23.71 7.93
C THR A 140 -1.87 24.42 7.32
N PRO A 141 -2.13 25.70 7.66
CA PRO A 141 -3.17 26.51 7.02
C PRO A 141 -3.06 26.53 5.50
N GLU A 142 -1.82 26.58 4.97
CA GLU A 142 -1.55 26.53 3.53
C GLU A 142 -1.97 25.20 2.90
N LYS A 143 -1.61 24.06 3.52
CA LYS A 143 -2.01 22.73 3.05
C LYS A 143 -3.53 22.59 3.05
N ARG A 144 -4.22 23.08 4.09
CA ARG A 144 -5.68 23.10 4.18
C ARG A 144 -6.31 23.91 3.04
N ALA A 145 -5.90 25.17 2.89
CA ALA A 145 -6.43 26.05 1.84
C ALA A 145 -6.27 25.46 0.44
N ARG A 146 -5.14 24.78 0.18
CA ARG A 146 -4.89 24.05 -1.07
C ARG A 146 -5.91 22.94 -1.31
N GLN A 147 -6.22 22.13 -0.29
CA GLN A 147 -7.21 21.05 -0.44
C GLN A 147 -8.63 21.59 -0.62
N GLU A 148 -9.02 22.61 0.15
CA GLU A 148 -10.33 23.27 0.00
C GLU A 148 -10.53 23.84 -1.41
N ALA A 149 -9.51 24.49 -1.98
CA ALA A 149 -9.55 24.99 -3.35
C ALA A 149 -9.73 23.85 -4.37
N ARG A 150 -9.02 22.73 -4.20
CA ARG A 150 -9.15 21.54 -5.06
C ARG A 150 -10.55 20.92 -4.98
N GLN A 151 -11.15 20.87 -3.78
CA GLN A 151 -12.52 20.38 -3.62
C GLN A 151 -13.53 21.26 -4.36
N LYS A 152 -13.42 22.59 -4.22
CA LYS A 152 -14.26 23.55 -4.94
C LYS A 152 -14.15 23.37 -6.45
N GLN A 153 -12.93 23.20 -6.98
CA GLN A 153 -12.71 22.97 -8.40
C GLN A 153 -13.35 21.65 -8.89
N ARG A 154 -13.19 20.55 -8.13
CA ARG A 154 -13.80 19.26 -8.47
C ARG A 154 -15.33 19.30 -8.44
N ALA A 155 -15.90 19.99 -7.44
CA ALA A 155 -17.34 20.17 -7.31
C ALA A 155 -17.90 20.99 -8.48
N PHE A 156 -17.19 22.04 -8.92
CA PHE A 156 -17.58 22.81 -10.10
C PHE A 156 -17.56 21.97 -11.38
N GLN A 157 -16.50 21.18 -11.60
CA GLN A 157 -16.39 20.27 -12.75
C GLN A 157 -17.49 19.20 -12.76
N HIS A 158 -17.81 18.59 -11.61
CA HIS A 158 -18.88 17.60 -11.53
C HIS A 158 -20.24 18.20 -11.91
N ARG A 159 -20.54 19.43 -11.44
CA ARG A 159 -21.79 20.13 -11.78
C ARG A 159 -21.92 20.43 -13.27
N HIS A 160 -20.81 20.82 -13.92
CA HIS A 160 -20.81 21.12 -15.36
C HIS A 160 -20.97 19.84 -16.20
N ASN A 161 -20.24 18.77 -15.86
CA ASN A 161 -20.37 17.49 -16.56
C ASN A 161 -21.76 16.86 -16.37
N SER A 162 -22.40 17.05 -15.21
CA SER A 162 -23.77 16.56 -14.97
C SER A 162 -24.84 17.37 -15.73
N SER A 163 -24.56 18.62 -16.12
CA SER A 163 -25.48 19.43 -16.92
C SER A 163 -25.38 19.18 -18.43
N GLU A 164 -24.30 18.56 -18.91
CA GLU A 164 -24.12 18.19 -20.32
C GLU A 164 -24.68 16.80 -20.69
N PHE A 165 -25.12 16.01 -19.70
CA PHE A 165 -25.61 14.63 -19.87
C PHE A 165 -27.10 14.43 -19.52
N ASN A 166 -27.92 15.48 -19.62
CA ASN A 166 -29.36 15.37 -19.49
C ASN A 166 -30.02 15.58 -20.88
N PRO A 167 -30.48 14.52 -21.57
CA PRO A 167 -31.19 14.66 -22.85
C PRO A 167 -32.56 15.32 -22.70
#